data_AF-A0A7J5ACR2-F1
#
_entry.id   AF-A0A7J5ACR2-F1
#
_cell.length_a   1.000
_cell.length_b   1.000
_cell.length_c   1.000
_cell.angle_alpha   90.00
_cell.angle_beta   90.00
_cell.angle_gamma   90.00
#
_symmetry.space_group_name_H-M   'P 1'
#
loop_
_entity.id
_entity.type
_entity.pdbx_description
1 polymer ?
#
loop_
_entity_poly.entity_id
_entity_poly.type
_entity_poly.pdbx_seq_one_letter_code
_entity_poly.pdbx_strand_id
1 'polypeptide(L)'
;MKYIGILIHVNRVIVWATLILYATIFLGLCAQIVLGCSQVLTGIVLLYFIKNFSKKNQKRLKFYWGFVITYGILWITDFINFYDDFVIIAMIILPLSIAGYFTFILESIKKEL
;
A
#
# COMPACT_ATOMS: atom_id res chain seq x y z
N MET A 1 1.18 -21.36 0.95
CA MET A 1 0.17 -20.41 1.47
C MET A 1 0.47 -19.87 2.87
N LYS A 2 1.07 -20.66 3.78
CA LYS A 2 1.48 -20.22 5.14
C LYS A 2 2.25 -18.88 5.19
N TYR A 3 3.14 -18.65 4.21
CA TYR A 3 3.93 -17.41 4.11
C TYR A 3 3.08 -16.15 3.81
N ILE A 4 1.97 -16.28 3.07
CA ILE A 4 1.08 -15.14 2.78
C ILE A 4 0.38 -14.68 4.06
N GLY A 5 0.00 -15.61 4.96
CA GLY A 5 -0.57 -15.27 6.26
C GLY A 5 0.36 -14.40 7.12
N ILE A 6 1.67 -14.67 7.08
CA ILE A 6 2.69 -13.86 7.77
C ILE A 6 2.73 -12.45 7.19
N LEU A 7 2.75 -12.32 5.85
CA LEU A 7 2.76 -11.01 5.18
C LEU A 7 1.53 -10.16 5.54
N ILE A 8 0.35 -10.78 5.66
CA ILE A 8 -0.87 -10.09 6.07
C ILE A 8 -0.76 -9.57 7.49
N HIS A 9 -0.23 -10.38 8.41
CA HIS A 9 -0.04 -9.97 9.81
C HIS A 9 0.97 -8.85 9.94
N VAL A 10 2.12 -8.97 9.26
CA VAL A 10 3.17 -7.93 9.23
C VAL A 10 2.61 -6.61 8.68
N ASN A 11 1.91 -6.64 7.53
CA ASN A 11 1.29 -5.43 6.97
C ASN A 11 0.35 -4.76 7.99
N ARG A 12 -0.51 -5.54 8.66
CA ARG A 12 -1.44 -4.99 9.66
C ARG A 12 -0.69 -4.29 10.81
N VAL A 13 0.37 -4.89 11.33
CA VAL A 13 1.19 -4.28 12.40
C VAL A 13 1.82 -2.97 11.92
N ILE A 14 2.40 -2.95 10.72
CA ILE A 14 3.05 -1.75 10.17
C ILE A 14 2.04 -0.63 9.93
N VAL A 15 0.82 -0.94 9.45
CA VAL A 15 -0.25 0.05 9.28
C VAL A 15 -0.62 0.69 10.62
N TRP A 16 -0.85 -0.11 11.66
CA TRP A 16 -1.19 0.42 12.98
C TRP A 16 -0.07 1.25 13.58
N ALA A 17 1.18 0.77 13.48
CA ALA A 17 2.35 1.53 13.91
C ALA A 17 2.43 2.88 13.17
N THR A 18 2.19 2.90 11.86
CA THR A 18 2.20 4.12 11.05
C THR A 18 1.14 5.11 11.52
N LEU A 19 -0.11 4.64 11.73
CA LEU A 19 -1.20 5.49 12.23
C LEU A 19 -0.93 6.08 13.61
N ILE A 20 -0.32 5.31 14.52
CA ILE A 20 0.08 5.79 15.85
C ILE A 20 1.19 6.85 15.70
N LEU A 21 2.19 6.59 14.87
CA LEU A 21 3.33 7.48 14.67
C LEU A 21 2.95 8.81 14.01
N TYR A 22 1.83 8.87 13.28
CA TYR A 22 1.27 10.13 12.80
C TYR A 22 0.89 11.11 13.91
N ALA A 23 0.73 10.67 15.17
CA ALA A 23 0.60 11.58 16.32
C ALA A 23 1.83 12.51 16.47
N THR A 24 2.99 12.10 15.94
CA THR A 24 4.23 12.88 15.95
C THR A 24 4.54 13.54 14.60
N ILE A 25 3.66 13.37 13.60
CA ILE A 25 3.76 13.81 12.19
C ILE A 25 5.04 13.32 11.47
N PHE A 26 6.21 13.74 11.91
CA PHE A 26 7.51 13.40 11.33
C PHE A 26 7.78 11.89 11.32
N LEU A 27 7.58 11.20 12.45
CA LEU A 27 7.76 9.74 12.48
C LEU A 27 6.65 9.03 11.70
N GLY A 28 5.47 9.63 11.57
CA GLY A 28 4.38 9.13 10.74
C GLY A 28 4.78 9.06 9.26
N LEU A 29 5.38 10.12 8.73
CA LEU A 29 5.91 10.16 7.36
C LEU A 29 7.02 9.13 7.15
N CYS A 30 7.96 9.00 8.10
CA CYS A 30 9.01 8.00 8.02
C CYS A 30 8.45 6.56 8.03
N ALA A 31 7.49 6.30 8.91
CA ALA A 31 6.81 5.00 8.99
C ALA A 31 5.98 4.70 7.74
N GLN A 32 5.39 5.71 7.11
CA GLN A 32 4.66 5.58 5.87
C GLN A 32 5.56 5.16 4.69
N ILE A 33 6.82 5.62 4.65
CA ILE A 33 7.81 5.15 3.66
C ILE A 33 8.08 3.66 3.88
N VAL A 34 8.33 3.24 5.13
CA VAL A 34 8.54 1.82 5.49
C VAL A 34 7.31 0.98 5.12
N LEU A 35 6.11 1.47 5.41
CA LEU A 35 4.84 0.86 5.03
C LEU A 35 4.75 0.70 3.51
N GLY A 36 4.99 1.76 2.75
CA GLY A 36 4.96 1.73 1.29
C GLY A 36 5.92 0.69 0.71
N CYS A 37 7.18 0.67 1.16
CA CYS A 37 8.16 -0.33 0.74
C CYS A 37 7.69 -1.76 1.06
N SER A 38 7.20 -1.99 2.28
CA SER A 38 6.69 -3.31 2.68
C SER A 38 5.52 -3.79 1.81
N GLN A 39 4.66 -2.86 1.39
CA GLN A 39 3.48 -3.15 0.57
C GLN A 39 3.86 -3.42 -0.88
N VAL A 40 4.80 -2.67 -1.45
CA VAL A 40 5.33 -2.93 -2.79
C VAL A 40 5.97 -4.32 -2.83
N LEU A 41 6.83 -4.66 -1.86
CA LEU A 41 7.45 -5.98 -1.76
C LEU A 41 6.41 -7.10 -1.62
N THR A 42 5.44 -6.92 -0.73
CA THR A 42 4.33 -7.86 -0.55
C THR A 42 3.52 -8.00 -1.83
N GLY A 43 3.23 -6.89 -2.52
CA GLY A 43 2.50 -6.86 -3.79
C GLY A 43 3.21 -7.64 -4.89
N ILE A 44 4.55 -7.55 -4.96
CA ILE A 44 5.36 -8.33 -5.91
C ILE A 44 5.25 -9.82 -5.60
N VAL A 45 5.36 -10.20 -4.32
CA VAL A 45 5.16 -11.60 -3.90
C VAL A 45 3.77 -12.10 -4.29
N LEU A 46 2.72 -11.29 -4.09
CA LEU A 46 1.36 -11.64 -4.48
C LEU A 46 1.19 -11.79 -6.00
N LEU A 47 1.89 -11.00 -6.82
CA LEU A 47 1.87 -11.17 -8.27
C LEU A 47 2.37 -12.55 -8.71
N TYR A 48 3.38 -13.09 -8.03
CA TYR A 48 3.88 -14.44 -8.31
C TYR A 48 2.81 -15.52 -8.07
N PHE A 49 1.97 -15.34 -7.05
CA PHE A 49 0.89 -16.27 -6.71
C PHE A 49 -0.47 -15.89 -7.32
N ILE A 50 -0.53 -14.91 -8.23
CA ILE A 50 -1.80 -14.33 -8.70
C ILE A 50 -2.77 -15.35 -9.31
N LYS A 51 -2.24 -16.41 -9.94
CA LYS A 51 -3.05 -17.49 -10.55
C LYS A 51 -3.85 -18.29 -9.51
N ASN A 52 -3.43 -18.27 -8.25
CA ASN A 52 -4.06 -19.00 -7.15
C ASN A 52 -5.19 -18.21 -6.49
N PHE A 53 -5.38 -16.93 -6.84
CA PHE A 53 -6.43 -16.08 -6.26
C PHE A 53 -7.68 -16.05 -7.12
N SER A 54 -8.82 -15.71 -6.51
CA SER A 54 -10.06 -15.52 -7.26
C SER A 54 -9.92 -14.41 -8.31
N LYS A 55 -10.68 -14.49 -9.41
CA LYS A 55 -10.72 -13.43 -10.45
C LYS A 55 -10.97 -12.03 -9.87
N LYS A 56 -11.72 -11.96 -8.77
CA LYS A 56 -12.01 -10.71 -8.04
C LYS A 56 -10.74 -10.14 -7.40
N ASN A 57 -9.97 -10.95 -6.68
CA ASN A 57 -8.72 -10.51 -6.06
C ASN A 57 -7.63 -10.23 -7.08
N GLN A 58 -7.57 -10.99 -8.18
CA GLN A 58 -6.67 -10.68 -9.30
C GLN A 58 -6.95 -9.29 -9.87
N LYS A 59 -8.23 -8.94 -10.11
CA LYS A 59 -8.61 -7.62 -10.63
C LYS A 59 -8.25 -6.50 -9.65
N ARG A 60 -8.49 -6.70 -8.36
CA ARG A 60 -8.13 -5.72 -7.31
C ARG A 60 -6.62 -5.50 -7.22
N LEU A 61 -5.83 -6.58 -7.28
CA LEU A 61 -4.37 -6.47 -7.26
C LEU A 61 -3.84 -5.72 -8.50
N LYS A 62 -4.45 -5.93 -9.68
CA LYS A 62 -4.14 -5.14 -10.88
C LYS A 62 -4.47 -3.65 -10.70
N PHE A 63 -5.62 -3.32 -10.11
CA PHE A 63 -5.97 -1.93 -9.80
C PHE A 63 -5.01 -1.31 -8.80
N TYR A 64 -4.64 -2.03 -7.74
CA TYR A 64 -3.64 -1.58 -6.77
C TYR A 64 -2.33 -1.19 -7.47
N TRP A 65 -1.80 -2.04 -8.36
CA TRP A 65 -0.61 -1.72 -9.13
C TRP A 65 -0.78 -0.51 -10.05
N GLY A 66 -1.96 -0.35 -10.67
CA GLY A 66 -2.31 0.86 -11.41
C GLY A 66 -2.20 2.12 -10.56
N PHE A 67 -2.74 2.11 -9.34
CA PHE A 67 -2.63 3.24 -8.41
C PHE A 67 -1.19 3.50 -7.96
N VAL A 68 -0.44 2.45 -7.59
CA VAL A 68 0.97 2.58 -7.15
C VAL A 68 1.85 3.16 -8.25
N ILE A 69 1.72 2.64 -9.48
CA ILE A 69 2.51 3.12 -10.62
C ILE A 69 2.13 4.56 -10.96
N THR A 70 0.83 4.87 -11.01
CA THR A 70 0.36 6.24 -11.28
C THR A 70 0.90 7.20 -10.22
N TYR A 71 0.80 6.84 -8.95
CA TYR A 71 1.34 7.64 -7.85
C TYR A 71 2.85 7.86 -7.97
N GLY A 72 3.62 6.81 -8.27
CA GLY A 72 5.06 6.91 -8.48
C GLY A 72 5.42 7.82 -9.67
N ILE A 73 4.69 7.73 -10.78
CA ILE A 73 4.90 8.60 -11.95
C ILE A 73 4.65 10.07 -11.59
N LEU A 74 3.55 10.37 -10.88
CA LEU A 74 3.22 11.75 -10.48
C LEU A 74 4.31 12.40 -9.62
N TRP A 75 5.03 11.61 -8.81
CA TRP A 75 6.19 12.07 -8.06
C TRP A 75 7.44 12.24 -8.93
N ILE A 76 7.73 11.29 -9.82
CA ILE A 76 8.93 11.35 -10.67
C ILE A 76 8.87 12.51 -11.67
N THR A 77 7.68 12.87 -12.15
CA THR A 77 7.50 13.97 -13.11
C THR A 77 7.33 15.33 -12.44
N ASP A 78 7.56 15.45 -11.13
CA ASP A 78 7.32 16.66 -10.33
C ASP A 78 5.92 17.26 -10.48
N PHE A 79 4.94 16.46 -10.93
CA PHE A 79 3.58 16.95 -11.18
C PHE A 79 2.91 17.42 -9.87
N ILE A 80 3.21 16.73 -8.77
CA ILE A 80 2.70 17.08 -7.44
C ILE A 80 3.33 18.38 -6.93
N ASN A 81 4.62 18.60 -7.21
CA ASN A 81 5.35 19.79 -6.76
C ASN A 81 4.95 21.05 -7.54
N PHE A 82 4.30 20.91 -8.69
CA PHE A 82 3.72 22.03 -9.42
C PHE A 82 2.52 22.67 -8.68
N TYR A 83 1.88 21.92 -7.76
CA TYR A 83 0.69 22.36 -7.05
C TYR A 83 0.89 22.30 -5.52
N ASP A 84 1.42 23.38 -4.94
CA ASP A 84 1.74 23.48 -3.49
C ASP A 84 0.57 23.11 -2.57
N ASP A 85 -0.67 23.48 -2.96
CA ASP A 85 -1.88 23.20 -2.16
C ASP A 85 -2.19 21.70 -1.99
N PHE A 86 -1.64 20.85 -2.87
CA PHE A 86 -1.93 19.41 -2.88
C PHE A 86 -0.85 18.56 -2.21
N VAL A 87 0.25 19.15 -1.73
CA VAL A 87 1.39 18.42 -1.17
C VAL A 87 0.97 17.54 0.03
N ILE A 88 0.14 18.05 0.94
CA ILE A 88 -0.35 17.27 2.09
C ILE A 88 -1.20 16.07 1.63
N ILE A 89 -2.08 16.29 0.66
CA ILE A 89 -2.94 15.22 0.12
C ILE A 89 -2.07 14.15 -0.54
N ALA A 90 -1.08 14.57 -1.33
CA ALA A 90 -0.20 13.68 -2.06
C ALA A 90 0.81 12.94 -1.17
N MET A 91 1.30 13.56 -0.09
CA MET A 91 2.24 12.94 0.84
C MET A 91 1.56 12.07 1.90
N ILE A 92 0.39 12.46 2.40
CA ILE A 92 -0.25 11.78 3.55
C ILE A 92 -1.48 10.99 3.12
N ILE A 93 -2.49 11.67 2.56
CA ILE A 93 -3.81 11.07 2.33
C ILE A 93 -3.75 9.99 1.25
N LEU A 94 -3.09 10.29 0.13
CA LEU A 94 -3.06 9.40 -1.03
C LEU A 94 -2.32 8.09 -0.72
N PRO A 95 -1.13 8.06 -0.09
CA PRO A 95 -0.46 6.80 0.18
C PRO A 95 -1.11 6.03 1.32
N LEU A 96 -1.70 6.71 2.32
CA LEU A 96 -2.55 6.03 3.31
C LEU A 96 -3.77 5.37 2.67
N SER A 97 -4.38 6.02 1.67
CA SER A 97 -5.50 5.44 0.94
C SER A 97 -5.09 4.22 0.13
N ILE A 98 -3.94 4.29 -0.56
CA ILE A 98 -3.33 3.14 -1.25
C ILE A 98 -3.04 2.01 -0.24
N ALA A 99 -2.47 2.33 0.91
CA ALA A 99 -2.14 1.36 1.94
C ALA A 99 -3.38 0.70 2.56
N GLY A 100 -4.44 1.48 2.78
CA GLY A 100 -5.74 0.97 3.23
C GLY A 100 -6.35 0.03 2.21
N TYR A 101 -6.33 0.40 0.92
CA TYR A 101 -6.81 -0.46 -0.16
C TYR A 101 -6.01 -1.76 -0.24
N PHE A 102 -4.68 -1.71 -0.10
CA PHE A 102 -3.84 -2.90 -0.09
C PHE A 102 -4.16 -3.82 1.10
N THR A 103 -4.36 -3.25 2.28
CA THR A 103 -4.77 -4.00 3.47
C THR A 103 -6.12 -4.70 3.25
N PHE A 104 -7.06 -4.04 2.59
CA PHE A 104 -8.33 -4.66 2.21
C PHE A 104 -8.16 -5.84 1.23
N ILE A 105 -7.27 -5.72 0.24
CA ILE A 105 -6.92 -6.83 -0.66
C ILE A 105 -6.36 -8.01 0.14
N LEU A 106 -5.41 -7.75 1.04
CA LEU A 106 -4.78 -8.76 1.88
C LEU A 106 -5.79 -9.54 2.73
N GLU A 107 -6.72 -8.85 3.39
CA GLU A 107 -7.79 -9.49 4.16
C GLU A 107 -8.77 -10.28 3.27
N SER A 108 -9.01 -9.81 2.05
CA SER A 108 -9.84 -10.55 1.08
C SER A 108 -9.13 -11.81 0.57
N ILE A 109 -7.81 -11.77 0.38
CA ILE A 109 -7.00 -12.94 0.00
C ILE A 109 -6.93 -13.93 1.16
N LYS A 110 -6.82 -13.44 2.41
CA LYS A 110 -6.83 -14.28 3.62
C LYS A 110 -8.04 -15.21 3.69
N LYS A 111 -9.20 -14.75 3.23
CA LYS A 111 -10.45 -15.51 3.23
C LYS A 111 -10.50 -16.60 2.14
N GLU A 112 -9.60 -16.54 1.16
CA GLU A 112 -9.47 -17.50 0.06
C GLU A 112 -8.36 -18.55 0.33
N LEU A 113 -7.57 -18.35 1.39
CA LEU A 113 -6.50 -19.25 1.84
C LEU A 113 -7.01 -20.18 2.94
#